data_AF-A0A420MAR8-F1
#
_entry.id   AF-A0A420MAR8-F1
#
_cell.length_a   1.000
_cell.length_b   1.000
_cell.length_c   1.000
_cell.angle_alpha   90.00
_cell.angle_beta   90.00
_cell.angle_gamma   90.00
#
_symmetry.space_group_name_H-M   'P 1'
#
loop_
_entity.id
_entity.type
_entity.pdbx_description
1 polymer ?
#
loop_
_entity_poly.entity_id
_entity_poly.type
_entity_poly.pdbx_seq_one_letter_code
_entity_poly.pdbx_strand_id
1 'polypeptide(L)'
;MPQKKNPDDLELLRGKAGRTFGHLAGVYCAMKGLSSTYNKDLQESWEPMLDHVKTVSDSVQIANGILSTLKLRPERMIASLNPFLLATDVADALVKIVVPLQAIDSRFPDNIKDVFNYEASVESRNAQGGTSRAGVLEQIEVLKGMLN
;
A
#
# COMPACT_ATOMS: atom_id res chain seq x y z
N MET A 1 8.66 20.07 -22.52
CA MET A 1 7.34 19.49 -22.16
C MET A 1 6.91 20.06 -20.80
N PRO A 2 6.25 21.23 -20.74
CA PRO A 2 5.96 21.93 -19.49
C PRO A 2 5.07 21.16 -18.49
N GLN A 3 4.24 20.23 -18.97
CA GLN A 3 3.33 19.44 -18.13
C GLN A 3 3.97 18.16 -17.58
N LYS A 4 5.11 17.72 -18.15
CA LYS A 4 5.79 16.49 -17.74
C LYS A 4 6.68 16.80 -16.54
N LYS A 5 6.32 16.23 -15.39
CA LYS A 5 7.18 16.18 -14.20
C LYS A 5 7.65 14.74 -14.03
N ASN A 6 8.96 14.56 -13.87
CA ASN A 6 9.52 13.26 -13.59
C ASN A 6 9.42 12.99 -12.08
N PRO A 7 9.10 11.77 -11.65
CA PRO A 7 9.05 11.41 -10.25
C PRO A 7 10.45 11.07 -9.71
N ASP A 8 11.44 11.94 -9.97
CA ASP A 8 12.87 11.68 -9.69
C ASP A 8 13.09 11.31 -8.21
N ASP A 9 12.41 11.99 -7.29
CA ASP A 9 12.46 11.71 -5.86
C ASP A 9 12.00 10.28 -5.53
N LEU A 10 10.88 9.82 -6.12
CA LEU A 10 10.36 8.46 -5.92
C LEU A 10 11.29 7.41 -6.56
N GLU A 11 11.91 7.74 -7.69
CA GLU A 11 12.92 6.87 -8.33
C GLU A 11 14.14 6.68 -7.43
N LEU A 12 14.63 7.76 -6.81
CA LEU A 12 15.74 7.71 -5.87
C LEU A 12 15.38 6.96 -4.59
N LEU A 13 14.19 7.15 -4.03
CA LEU A 13 13.72 6.38 -2.88
C LEU A 13 13.73 4.88 -3.17
N ARG A 14 13.22 4.47 -4.35
CA ARG A 14 13.25 3.08 -4.79
C ARG A 14 14.69 2.56 -4.99
N GLY A 15 15.57 3.35 -5.59
CA GLY A 15 16.98 2.98 -5.77
C GLY A 15 17.75 2.81 -4.46
N LYS A 16 17.51 3.69 -3.48
CA LYS A 16 18.13 3.66 -2.15
C LYS A 16 17.75 2.42 -1.34
N ALA A 17 16.61 1.79 -1.61
CA ALA A 17 16.25 0.51 -1.00
C ALA A 17 17.26 -0.60 -1.36
N GLY A 18 17.71 -0.66 -2.62
CA GLY A 18 18.73 -1.62 -3.05
C GLY A 18 20.08 -1.40 -2.38
N ARG A 19 20.53 -0.14 -2.27
CA ARG A 19 21.76 0.21 -1.55
C ARG A 19 21.70 -0.21 -0.08
N THR A 20 20.59 0.11 0.58
CA THR A 20 20.32 -0.26 1.96
C THR A 20 20.39 -1.77 2.18
N PHE A 21 19.80 -2.55 1.29
CA PHE A 21 19.89 -4.01 1.32
C PHE A 21 21.34 -4.50 1.13
N GLY A 22 22.10 -3.86 0.24
CA GLY A 22 23.52 -4.15 0.05
C GLY A 22 24.36 -3.94 1.31
N HIS A 23 24.10 -2.88 2.07
CA HIS A 23 24.77 -2.64 3.36
C HIS A 23 24.50 -3.77 4.36
N LEU A 24 23.23 -4.19 4.48
CA LEU A 24 22.86 -5.31 5.34
C LEU A 24 23.61 -6.59 4.96
N ALA A 25 23.62 -6.92 3.67
CA ALA A 25 24.33 -8.10 3.17
C ALA A 25 25.84 -8.02 3.44
N GLY A 26 26.46 -6.85 3.23
CA GLY A 26 27.87 -6.61 3.50
C GLY A 26 28.23 -6.81 4.97
N VAL A 27 27.45 -6.23 5.88
CA VAL A 27 27.64 -6.39 7.34
C VAL A 27 27.50 -7.87 7.74
N TYR A 28 26.48 -8.57 7.27
CA TYR A 28 26.31 -9.99 7.56
C TYR A 28 27.50 -10.83 7.08
N CYS A 29 28.02 -10.56 5.88
CA CYS A 29 29.18 -11.26 5.34
C CYS A 29 30.44 -10.99 6.18
N ALA A 30 30.67 -9.74 6.62
CA ALA A 30 31.80 -9.39 7.47
C ALA A 30 31.72 -10.07 8.85
N MET A 31 30.51 -10.25 9.39
CA MET A 31 30.31 -10.90 10.69
C MET A 31 30.30 -12.43 10.63
N LYS A 32 30.11 -13.02 9.45
CA LYS A 32 29.94 -14.46 9.27
C LYS A 32 31.19 -15.21 9.74
N GLY A 33 31.04 -16.02 10.79
CA GLY A 33 32.10 -16.89 11.29
C GLY A 33 33.16 -16.19 12.13
N LEU A 34 32.93 -14.93 12.52
CA LEU A 34 33.78 -14.27 13.51
C LEU A 34 33.66 -14.99 14.86
N SER A 35 34.80 -15.39 15.42
CA SER A 35 34.89 -15.90 16.78
C SER A 35 34.62 -14.78 17.78
N SER A 36 34.09 -15.10 18.96
CA SER A 36 34.10 -14.16 20.09
C SER A 36 35.53 -13.82 20.51
N THR A 37 35.86 -12.63 21.03
CA THR A 37 35.03 -11.46 21.35
C THR A 37 35.22 -10.34 20.32
N TYR A 38 36.06 -9.34 20.59
CA TYR A 38 36.35 -8.26 19.65
C TYR A 38 37.29 -8.74 18.54
N ASN A 39 36.91 -8.43 17.30
CA ASN A 39 37.76 -8.58 16.11
C ASN A 39 37.80 -7.23 15.37
N LYS A 40 38.95 -6.90 14.78
CA LYS A 40 39.13 -5.60 14.11
C LYS A 40 38.27 -5.47 12.84
N ASP A 41 37.89 -6.59 12.25
CA ASP A 41 36.93 -6.73 11.14
C ASP A 41 35.59 -6.01 11.43
N LEU A 42 35.19 -5.90 12.70
CA LEU A 42 33.98 -5.19 13.10
C LEU A 42 34.02 -3.68 12.77
N GLN A 43 35.20 -3.12 12.51
CA GLN A 43 35.34 -1.75 12.02
C GLN A 43 34.59 -1.52 10.69
N GLU A 44 34.51 -2.53 9.82
CA GLU A 44 33.82 -2.48 8.53
C GLU A 44 32.29 -2.38 8.67
N SER A 45 31.74 -2.59 9.86
CA SER A 45 30.29 -2.39 10.10
C SER A 45 29.91 -0.91 10.19
N TRP A 46 30.86 -0.03 10.51
CA TRP A 46 30.55 1.35 10.89
C TRP A 46 30.10 2.21 9.71
N GLU A 47 30.85 2.17 8.61
CA GLU A 47 30.54 2.91 7.38
C GLU A 47 29.16 2.57 6.81
N PRO A 48 28.80 1.29 6.58
CA PRO A 48 27.47 0.94 6.07
C PRO A 48 26.34 1.30 7.04
N MET A 49 26.58 1.24 8.36
CA MET A 49 25.59 1.64 9.36
C MET A 49 25.35 3.15 9.35
N LEU A 50 26.41 3.96 9.31
CA LEU A 50 26.30 5.42 9.22
C LEU A 50 25.57 5.86 7.96
N ASP A 51 25.96 5.29 6.81
CA ASP A 51 25.29 5.63 5.55
C ASP A 51 23.83 5.14 5.53
N HIS A 52 23.53 3.98 6.13
CA HIS A 52 22.16 3.50 6.26
C HIS A 52 21.28 4.47 7.06
N VAL A 53 21.73 4.92 8.23
CA VAL A 53 21.00 5.89 9.07
C VAL A 53 20.72 7.17 8.29
N LYS A 54 21.74 7.71 7.61
CA LYS A 54 21.58 8.91 6.77
C LYS A 54 20.59 8.65 5.63
N THR A 55 20.72 7.53 4.93
CA THR A 55 19.86 7.16 3.81
C THR A 55 18.40 7.10 4.23
N VAL A 56 18.10 6.43 5.34
CA VAL A 56 16.72 6.27 5.82
C VAL A 56 16.17 7.61 6.29
N SER A 57 16.94 8.38 7.07
CA SER A 57 16.54 9.72 7.52
C SER A 57 16.17 10.64 6.35
N ASP A 58 17.06 10.77 5.37
CA ASP A 58 16.84 11.59 4.18
C ASP A 58 15.63 11.08 3.38
N SER A 59 15.48 9.74 3.28
CA SER A 59 14.37 9.12 2.55
C SER A 59 13.01 9.44 3.17
N VAL A 60 12.91 9.41 4.50
CA VAL A 60 11.68 9.77 5.22
C VAL A 60 11.34 11.25 5.01
N GLN A 61 12.33 12.14 5.07
CA GLN A 61 12.13 13.57 4.83
C GLN A 61 11.64 13.86 3.40
N ILE A 62 12.26 13.21 2.40
CA ILE A 62 11.85 13.33 1.00
C ILE A 62 10.42 12.80 0.82
N ALA A 63 10.08 11.64 1.39
CA ALA A 63 8.73 11.07 1.32
C ALA A 63 7.68 12.02 1.92
N ASN A 64 8.00 12.66 3.05
CA ASN A 64 7.13 13.67 3.65
C ASN A 64 6.93 14.89 2.72
N GLY A 65 8.01 15.38 2.10
CA GLY A 65 7.96 16.47 1.11
C GLY A 65 7.06 16.13 -0.08
N ILE A 66 7.16 14.92 -0.62
CA ILE A 66 6.31 14.43 -1.71
C ILE A 66 4.83 14.43 -1.28
N LEU A 67 4.52 13.80 -0.14
CA LEU A 67 3.14 13.70 0.35
C LEU A 67 2.52 15.07 0.65
N SER A 68 3.32 16.01 1.17
CA SER A 68 2.84 17.37 1.47
C SER A 68 2.46 18.20 0.23
N THR A 69 3.03 17.89 -0.93
CA THR A 69 2.83 18.65 -2.19
C THR A 69 2.00 17.89 -3.23
N LEU A 70 1.68 16.62 -2.96
CA LEU A 70 0.91 15.76 -3.85
C LEU A 70 -0.49 16.34 -4.10
N LYS A 71 -0.86 16.49 -5.38
CA LYS A 71 -2.20 16.91 -5.79
C LYS A 71 -2.94 15.75 -6.44
N LEU A 72 -3.98 15.28 -5.77
CA LEU A 72 -4.88 14.25 -6.29
C LEU A 72 -5.79 14.85 -7.38
N ARG A 73 -6.19 14.01 -8.35
CA ARG A 73 -7.12 14.39 -9.42
C ARG A 73 -8.34 13.45 -9.38
N PRO A 74 -9.32 13.68 -8.47
CA PRO A 74 -10.47 12.80 -8.27
C PRO A 74 -11.20 12.43 -9.55
N GLU A 75 -11.44 13.41 -10.41
CA GLU A 75 -12.16 13.16 -11.66
C GLU A 75 -11.44 12.19 -12.59
N ARG A 76 -10.10 12.25 -12.67
CA ARG A 76 -9.32 11.27 -13.45
C ARG A 76 -9.29 9.89 -12.79
N MET A 77 -9.33 9.83 -11.46
CA MET A 77 -9.40 8.55 -10.74
C MET A 77 -10.74 7.87 -11.00
N ILE A 78 -11.85 8.61 -10.88
CA ILE A 78 -13.20 8.10 -11.17
C ILE A 78 -13.33 7.70 -12.65
N ALA A 79 -12.85 8.53 -13.57
CA ALA A 79 -12.89 8.22 -15.00
C ALA A 79 -12.03 6.99 -15.39
N SER A 80 -11.10 6.57 -14.53
CA SER A 80 -10.29 5.37 -14.75
C SER A 80 -10.96 4.07 -14.27
N LEU A 81 -12.09 4.17 -13.56
CA LEU A 81 -12.84 3.01 -13.09
C LEU A 81 -13.45 2.26 -14.27
N ASN A 82 -13.23 0.94 -14.28
CA ASN A 82 -13.70 0.04 -15.32
C ASN A 82 -14.88 -0.79 -14.77
N PRO A 83 -16.02 -0.91 -15.49
CA PRO A 83 -17.15 -1.74 -15.07
C PRO A 83 -16.79 -3.19 -14.73
N PHE A 84 -15.74 -3.75 -15.35
CA PHE A 84 -15.27 -5.10 -15.05
C PHE A 84 -14.66 -5.24 -13.64
N LEU A 85 -14.33 -4.14 -12.95
CA LEU A 85 -13.89 -4.18 -11.55
C LEU A 85 -14.99 -4.72 -10.62
N LEU A 86 -16.26 -4.55 -10.99
CA LEU A 86 -17.41 -5.01 -10.21
C LEU A 86 -17.80 -6.46 -10.52
N ALA A 87 -17.08 -7.16 -11.39
CA ALA A 87 -17.41 -8.53 -11.77
C ALA A 87 -17.41 -9.48 -10.55
N THR A 88 -16.51 -9.26 -9.60
CA THR A 88 -16.47 -10.03 -8.34
C THR A 88 -17.68 -9.70 -7.46
N ASP A 89 -18.11 -8.45 -7.39
CA ASP A 89 -19.32 -8.07 -6.65
C ASP A 89 -20.58 -8.69 -7.27
N VAL A 90 -20.64 -8.77 -8.61
CA VAL A 90 -21.70 -9.49 -9.33
C VAL A 90 -21.66 -10.97 -8.99
N ALA A 91 -20.49 -11.60 -8.96
CA ALA A 91 -20.36 -13.00 -8.57
C ALA A 91 -20.80 -13.22 -7.11
N ASP A 92 -20.40 -12.36 -6.18
CA ASP A 92 -20.79 -12.44 -4.76
C ASP A 92 -22.30 -12.26 -4.57
N ALA A 93 -22.90 -11.31 -5.30
CA ALA A 93 -24.34 -11.12 -5.32
C ALA A 93 -25.05 -12.36 -5.87
N LEU A 94 -24.55 -12.93 -6.97
CA LEU A 94 -25.07 -14.17 -7.53
C LEU A 94 -24.92 -15.34 -6.56
N VAL A 95 -23.81 -15.50 -5.84
CA VAL A 95 -23.65 -16.56 -4.83
C VAL A 95 -24.66 -16.41 -3.69
N LYS A 96 -24.85 -15.19 -3.17
CA LYS A 96 -25.86 -14.89 -2.13
C LYS A 96 -27.28 -15.18 -2.61
N ILE A 97 -27.54 -15.05 -3.91
CA ILE A 97 -28.79 -15.36 -4.56
C ILE A 97 -28.90 -16.88 -4.86
N VAL A 98 -27.81 -17.55 -5.19
CA VAL A 98 -27.77 -18.98 -5.60
C VAL A 98 -27.97 -19.92 -4.41
N VAL A 99 -27.60 -19.56 -3.18
CA VAL A 99 -27.86 -20.41 -2.00
C VAL A 99 -29.36 -20.48 -1.65
N PRO A 100 -30.18 -19.42 -1.76
CA PRO A 100 -31.64 -19.50 -1.60
C PRO A 100 -32.47 -19.81 -2.87
N LEU A 101 -31.89 -19.78 -4.09
CA LEU A 101 -32.66 -19.89 -5.35
C LEU A 101 -32.95 -21.30 -5.89
N GLN A 102 -32.67 -22.38 -5.16
CA GLN A 102 -33.09 -23.73 -5.60
C GLN A 102 -34.63 -23.94 -5.54
N ALA A 103 -35.42 -22.99 -5.01
CA ALA A 103 -36.83 -23.24 -4.69
C ALA A 103 -37.90 -22.43 -5.45
N ILE A 104 -37.61 -21.34 -6.21
CA ILE A 104 -38.66 -20.33 -6.50
C ILE A 104 -38.93 -19.85 -7.95
N ASP A 105 -38.09 -20.03 -8.98
CA ASP A 105 -38.32 -19.53 -10.39
C ASP A 105 -37.65 -18.16 -10.71
N SER A 106 -37.97 -17.59 -11.88
CA SER A 106 -37.03 -17.17 -12.92
C SER A 106 -37.07 -15.66 -13.18
N ARG A 107 -35.87 -15.05 -13.29
CA ARG A 107 -35.57 -13.62 -13.56
C ARG A 107 -35.41 -12.76 -12.29
N PHE A 108 -34.26 -12.91 -11.64
CA PHE A 108 -33.48 -11.97 -10.80
C PHE A 108 -34.18 -10.78 -10.07
N PRO A 109 -33.89 -10.56 -8.76
CA PRO A 109 -34.49 -9.49 -7.95
C PRO A 109 -34.08 -8.07 -8.37
N ASP A 110 -34.93 -7.07 -8.04
CA ASP A 110 -34.82 -5.65 -8.44
C ASP A 110 -33.50 -4.95 -8.02
N ASN A 111 -32.78 -5.51 -7.06
CA ASN A 111 -31.58 -4.95 -6.43
C ASN A 111 -30.25 -5.36 -7.09
N ILE A 112 -30.25 -6.08 -8.20
CA ILE A 112 -29.01 -6.43 -8.93
C ILE A 112 -28.29 -5.18 -9.50
N LYS A 113 -29.02 -4.08 -9.70
CA LYS A 113 -28.48 -2.81 -10.18
C LYS A 113 -27.51 -2.17 -9.20
N ASP A 114 -27.71 -2.39 -7.90
CA ASP A 114 -26.87 -1.82 -6.85
C ASP A 114 -25.46 -2.43 -6.87
N VAL A 115 -25.30 -3.62 -7.47
CA VAL A 115 -24.01 -4.31 -7.64
C VAL A 115 -23.15 -3.62 -8.70
N PHE A 116 -23.75 -2.83 -9.59
CA PHE A 116 -23.04 -2.04 -10.60
C PHE A 116 -22.68 -0.63 -10.10
N ASN A 117 -22.80 -0.37 -8.79
CA ASN A 117 -22.41 0.87 -8.15
C ASN A 117 -21.06 0.71 -7.43
N TYR A 118 -20.06 1.53 -7.79
CA TYR A 118 -18.73 1.51 -7.20
C TYR A 118 -18.72 1.92 -5.72
N GLU A 119 -19.53 2.89 -5.31
CA GLU A 119 -19.67 3.27 -3.90
C GLU A 119 -20.25 2.11 -3.08
N ALA A 120 -21.28 1.43 -3.59
CA ALA A 120 -21.87 0.28 -2.91
C ALA A 120 -20.86 -0.88 -2.77
N SER A 121 -20.04 -1.13 -3.79
CA SER A 121 -18.95 -2.10 -3.74
C SER A 121 -17.95 -1.77 -2.63
N VAL A 122 -17.48 -0.52 -2.56
CA VAL A 122 -16.54 -0.07 -1.51
C VAL A 122 -17.15 -0.17 -0.12
N GLU A 123 -18.39 0.26 0.06
CA GLU A 123 -19.08 0.23 1.36
C GLU A 123 -19.37 -1.20 1.84
N SER A 124 -19.55 -2.15 0.92
CA SER A 124 -19.72 -3.57 1.29
C SER A 124 -18.47 -4.18 1.93
N ARG A 125 -17.28 -3.58 1.73
CA ARG A 125 -16.00 -4.02 2.32
C ARG A 125 -15.82 -3.40 3.71
N ASN A 126 -16.71 -3.78 4.63
CA ASN A 126 -16.80 -3.23 5.98
C ASN A 126 -16.18 -4.11 7.08
N ALA A 127 -15.53 -5.21 6.71
CA ALA A 127 -14.72 -5.98 7.65
C ALA A 127 -13.54 -5.14 8.19
N GLN A 128 -12.95 -5.55 9.32
CA GLN A 128 -11.78 -4.88 9.88
C GLN A 128 -10.64 -4.82 8.85
N GLY A 129 -10.09 -3.63 8.62
CA GLY A 129 -9.08 -3.37 7.58
C GLY A 129 -9.67 -3.21 6.16
N GLY A 130 -10.99 -3.21 6.02
CA GLY A 130 -11.70 -2.99 4.76
C GLY A 130 -11.64 -1.55 4.25
N THR A 131 -12.12 -1.35 3.02
CA THR A 131 -12.07 -0.07 2.30
C THR A 131 -13.31 0.79 2.46
N SER A 132 -14.34 0.32 3.17
CA SER A 132 -15.53 1.13 3.48
C SER A 132 -15.15 2.46 4.13
N ARG A 133 -15.93 3.52 3.89
CA ARG A 133 -15.62 4.85 4.44
C ARG A 133 -15.51 4.82 5.97
N ALA A 134 -16.42 4.13 6.65
CA ALA A 134 -16.38 3.98 8.10
C ALA A 134 -15.10 3.26 8.55
N GLY A 135 -14.73 2.16 7.88
CA GLY A 135 -13.52 1.40 8.21
C GLY A 135 -12.23 2.18 7.95
N VAL A 136 -12.16 2.99 6.90
CA VAL A 136 -10.98 3.85 6.64
C VAL A 136 -10.87 4.96 7.68
N LEU A 137 -11.99 5.59 8.08
CA LEU A 137 -11.98 6.61 9.12
C LEU A 137 -11.56 6.04 10.49
N GLU A 138 -12.03 4.85 10.85
CA GLU A 138 -11.59 4.14 12.05
C GLU A 138 -10.07 3.87 12.01
N GLN A 139 -9.57 3.34 10.89
CA GLN A 139 -8.13 3.09 10.70
C GLN A 139 -7.30 4.37 10.85
N ILE A 140 -7.78 5.51 10.34
CA ILE A 140 -7.12 6.81 10.50
C ILE A 140 -7.02 7.20 11.98
N GLU A 141 -8.10 7.02 12.75
CA GLU A 141 -8.09 7.35 14.18
C GLU A 141 -7.17 6.42 14.98
N VAL A 142 -7.14 5.12 14.65
CA VAL A 142 -6.17 4.17 15.24
C VAL A 142 -4.73 4.62 14.96
N LEU A 143 -4.41 4.97 13.71
CA LEU A 143 -3.07 5.42 13.35
C LEU A 143 -2.69 6.73 14.05
N LYS A 144 -3.62 7.68 14.17
CA LYS A 144 -3.39 8.91 14.97
C LYS A 144 -3.13 8.57 16.44
N GLY A 145 -3.87 7.63 17.01
CA GLY A 145 -3.66 7.16 18.38
C GLY A 145 -2.31 6.48 18.62
N MET A 146 -1.71 5.86 17.60
CA MET A 146 -0.37 5.27 17.69
C MET A 146 0.77 6.29 17.57
N LEU A 147 0.52 7.43 16.93
CA LEU A 147 1.52 8.48 16.68
C LEU A 147 1.60 9.52 17.81
N ASN A 148 0.56 9.60 18.65
CA ASN A 148 0.48 10.46 19.84
C ASN A 148 0.93 9.71 21.10
#